data_AF-A0A7M7NZC9-F1
#
_entry.id   AF-A0A7M7NZC9-F1
#
_cell.length_a   1.000
_cell.length_b   1.000
_cell.length_c   1.000
_cell.angle_alpha   90.00
_cell.angle_beta   90.00
_cell.angle_gamma   90.00
#
_symmetry.space_group_name_H-M   'P 1'
#
loop_
_entity.id
_entity.type
_entity.pdbx_description
1 polymer ?
#
loop_
_entity_poly.entity_id
_entity_poly.type
_entity_poly.pdbx_seq_one_letter_code
_entity_poly.pdbx_strand_id
1 'polypeptide(L)'
;MDLLVFFIFAGCVTMSSAVTCYTCQEDVPFDQEKGVFDVTDCSAPSQNNVDTDTECTGTCLTMISLRTSTYGVTRGVTRGVTRSCLDEESPSLIPSQCDTGCTNLFVGRLDCRQCCDSDFCNNAAVDDVIKENRMGQTCYECRHSEIPYIGNFNPSCGLAFDPEGTDLRYSFCQGLCYSAVTFIEGVEDVQRGCRGSGSSCDYANHPYLEDKSVSFGGLDYDMKCCLGSLCNGGRSLGSAMSMIVLASFLAQFLALAL
;
A
#
# COMPACT_ATOMS: atom_id res chain seq x y z
N MET A 1 -57.08 30.68 41.99
CA MET A 1 -56.47 31.52 40.93
C MET A 1 -55.11 32.00 41.46
N ASP A 2 -54.20 31.10 41.80
CA ASP A 2 -53.40 30.25 40.91
C ASP A 2 -52.57 31.08 39.93
N LEU A 3 -51.27 31.18 40.20
CA LEU A 3 -50.26 30.88 39.19
C LEU A 3 -48.94 30.52 39.87
N LEU A 4 -48.75 29.22 40.07
CA LEU A 4 -47.48 28.58 40.42
C LEU A 4 -46.60 28.63 39.17
N VAL A 5 -45.52 29.42 39.20
CA VAL A 5 -44.50 29.45 38.15
C VAL A 5 -43.62 28.20 38.34
N PHE A 6 -43.96 27.12 37.64
CA PHE A 6 -43.13 25.93 37.53
C PHE A 6 -41.92 26.23 36.63
N PHE A 7 -40.72 26.20 37.20
CA PHE A 7 -39.47 26.14 36.45
C PHE A 7 -39.37 24.77 35.77
N ILE A 8 -39.62 24.71 34.47
CA ILE A 8 -39.26 23.55 33.65
C ILE A 8 -37.78 23.73 33.27
N PHE A 9 -36.89 23.24 34.14
CA PHE A 9 -35.56 22.85 33.68
C PHE A 9 -35.74 21.56 32.88
N ALA A 10 -36.02 21.69 31.59
CA ALA A 10 -35.80 20.61 30.63
C ALA A 10 -34.30 20.38 30.61
N GLY A 11 -33.84 19.44 31.44
CA GLY A 11 -32.49 18.92 31.33
C GLY A 11 -32.30 18.40 29.92
N CYS A 12 -31.45 19.07 29.14
CA CYS A 12 -30.80 18.46 28.00
C CYS A 12 -29.97 17.30 28.54
N VAL A 13 -30.60 16.15 28.80
CA VAL A 13 -29.90 14.89 28.88
C VAL A 13 -29.44 14.66 27.45
N THR A 14 -28.17 15.01 27.19
CA THR A 14 -27.45 14.51 26.03
C THR A 14 -27.52 12.99 26.14
N MET A 15 -28.44 12.36 25.44
CA MET A 15 -28.41 10.91 25.27
C MET A 15 -27.13 10.63 24.50
N SER A 16 -26.06 10.29 25.22
CA SER A 16 -24.96 9.53 24.62
C SER A 16 -25.62 8.26 24.11
N SER A 17 -25.74 8.14 22.79
CA SER A 17 -26.22 6.92 22.16
C SER A 17 -25.17 5.86 22.43
N ALA A 18 -25.51 4.88 23.26
CA ALA A 18 -24.68 3.69 23.39
C ALA A 18 -24.56 3.05 22.00
N VAL A 19 -23.35 2.72 21.59
CA VAL A 19 -23.06 2.00 20.35
C VAL A 19 -22.21 0.78 20.67
N THR A 20 -22.38 -0.30 19.92
CA THR A 20 -21.48 -1.46 20.04
C THR A 20 -20.37 -1.37 19.01
N CYS A 21 -19.11 -1.45 19.42
CA CYS A 21 -17.94 -1.40 18.53
C CYS A 21 -17.18 -2.72 18.54
N TYR A 22 -16.46 -3.00 17.45
CA TYR A 22 -15.42 -4.03 17.47
C TYR A 22 -14.20 -3.51 18.23
N THR A 23 -13.64 -4.33 19.12
CA THR A 23 -12.44 -4.06 19.90
C THR A 23 -11.42 -5.17 19.72
N CYS A 24 -10.23 -4.79 19.28
CA CYS A 24 -9.13 -5.71 19.04
C CYS A 24 -7.83 -4.95 18.84
N GLN A 25 -6.70 -5.62 19.08
CA GLN A 25 -5.39 -5.08 18.76
C GLN A 25 -4.46 -6.19 18.30
N GLU A 26 -3.78 -5.96 17.18
CA GLU A 26 -2.82 -6.91 16.61
C GLU A 26 -1.72 -6.20 15.82
N ASP A 27 -0.63 -6.92 15.60
CA ASP A 27 0.43 -6.57 14.66
C ASP A 27 0.67 -7.77 13.73
N VAL A 28 0.41 -7.58 12.43
CA VAL A 28 0.51 -8.64 11.41
C VAL A 28 1.73 -8.38 10.52
N PRO A 29 2.68 -9.33 10.42
CA PRO A 29 3.80 -9.21 9.50
C PRO A 29 3.37 -9.44 8.05
N PHE A 30 4.06 -8.79 7.10
CA PHE A 30 3.86 -9.04 5.68
C PHE A 30 4.55 -10.34 5.24
N ASP A 31 3.81 -11.25 4.63
CA ASP A 31 4.33 -12.48 4.03
C ASP A 31 4.91 -12.17 2.64
N GLN A 32 6.24 -12.14 2.54
CA GLN A 32 6.96 -11.81 1.30
C GLN A 32 6.87 -12.90 0.22
N GLU A 33 6.48 -14.12 0.59
CA GLU A 33 6.33 -15.24 -0.36
C GLU A 33 4.93 -15.20 -0.99
N LYS A 34 3.92 -14.80 -0.22
CA LYS A 34 2.53 -14.69 -0.71
C LYS A 34 2.14 -13.29 -1.18
N GLY A 35 2.89 -12.27 -0.79
CA GLY A 35 2.60 -10.88 -1.13
C GLY A 35 1.39 -10.29 -0.42
N VAL A 36 1.03 -10.83 0.74
CA VAL A 36 -0.16 -10.44 1.51
C VAL A 36 0.15 -10.37 3.00
N PHE A 37 -0.69 -9.64 3.73
CA PHE A 37 -0.78 -9.78 5.18
C PHE A 37 -1.79 -10.88 5.50
N ASP A 38 -1.57 -11.62 6.58
CA ASP A 38 -2.57 -12.58 7.04
C ASP A 38 -3.89 -11.87 7.39
N VAL A 39 -5.00 -12.52 7.03
CA VAL A 39 -6.34 -12.07 7.38
C VAL A 39 -6.67 -12.63 8.75
N THR A 40 -7.16 -11.75 9.62
CA THR A 40 -7.52 -12.03 11.01
C THR A 40 -8.89 -11.41 11.29
N ASP A 41 -9.52 -11.83 12.38
CA ASP A 41 -10.80 -11.23 12.80
C ASP A 41 -10.67 -9.73 13.11
N CYS A 42 -9.49 -9.25 13.50
CA CYS A 42 -9.27 -7.83 13.74
C CYS A 42 -9.07 -7.04 12.43
N SER A 43 -8.39 -7.61 11.44
CA SER A 43 -8.18 -6.97 10.14
C SER A 43 -9.41 -7.02 9.23
N ALA A 44 -10.27 -8.02 9.37
CA ALA A 44 -11.55 -8.14 8.67
C ALA A 44 -12.63 -8.77 9.57
N PRO A 45 -13.28 -7.96 10.45
CA PRO A 45 -14.30 -8.45 11.36
C PRO A 45 -15.46 -9.11 10.61
N SER A 46 -15.91 -10.26 11.12
CA SER A 46 -17.16 -10.88 10.70
C SER A 46 -18.25 -10.61 11.74
N GLN A 47 -19.48 -10.42 11.28
CA GLN A 47 -20.62 -10.30 12.19
C GLN A 47 -20.75 -11.59 13.02
N ASN A 48 -20.96 -11.44 14.33
CA ASN A 48 -21.14 -12.49 15.35
C ASN A 48 -19.87 -13.00 16.07
N ASN A 49 -18.76 -12.27 16.07
CA ASN A 49 -17.62 -12.61 16.93
C ASN A 49 -17.74 -11.94 18.31
N VAL A 50 -18.44 -12.63 19.22
CA VAL A 50 -18.79 -12.14 20.57
C VAL A 50 -17.57 -11.71 21.38
N ASP A 51 -16.39 -12.26 21.10
CA ASP A 51 -15.16 -11.97 21.85
C ASP A 51 -14.57 -10.58 21.54
N THR A 52 -15.02 -9.93 20.47
CA THR A 52 -14.54 -8.60 20.03
C THR A 52 -15.59 -7.50 20.18
N ASP A 53 -16.79 -7.81 20.64
CA ASP A 53 -17.89 -6.83 20.69
C ASP A 53 -17.85 -6.09 22.03
N THR A 54 -17.92 -4.76 22.01
CA THR A 54 -17.91 -3.94 23.23
C THR A 54 -18.93 -2.81 23.15
N GLU A 55 -19.79 -2.70 24.15
CA GLU A 55 -20.71 -1.56 24.29
C GLU A 55 -19.93 -0.32 24.74
N CYS A 56 -19.99 0.73 23.93
CA CYS A 56 -19.28 1.99 24.11
C CYS A 56 -20.25 3.15 24.34
N THR A 57 -19.79 4.20 25.00
CA THR A 57 -20.60 5.40 25.30
C THR A 57 -20.45 6.51 24.24
N GLY A 58 -20.14 6.16 22.98
CA GLY A 58 -19.90 7.18 21.95
C GLY A 58 -19.52 6.65 20.57
N THR A 59 -18.24 6.76 20.22
CA THR A 59 -17.73 6.60 18.85
C THR A 59 -16.84 5.36 18.72
N CYS A 60 -16.95 4.63 17.62
CA CYS A 60 -16.04 3.54 17.29
C CYS A 60 -14.80 4.07 16.56
N LEU A 61 -13.61 3.56 16.91
CA LEU A 61 -12.34 3.89 16.27
C LEU A 61 -11.77 2.68 15.52
N THR A 62 -11.19 2.92 14.35
CA THR A 62 -10.22 2.05 13.70
C THR A 62 -8.93 2.83 13.47
N MET A 63 -7.81 2.29 13.94
CA MET A 63 -6.46 2.79 13.68
C MET A 63 -5.63 1.72 12.97
N ILE A 64 -5.01 2.10 11.85
CA ILE A 64 -4.10 1.25 11.07
C ILE A 64 -2.73 1.91 11.06
N SER A 65 -1.69 1.18 11.46
CA SER A 65 -0.32 1.66 11.48
C SER A 65 0.56 0.76 10.62
N LEU A 66 1.12 1.31 9.54
CA LEU A 66 2.11 0.61 8.72
C LEU A 66 3.50 1.02 9.17
N ARG A 67 4.27 0.04 9.65
CA ARG A 67 5.62 0.24 10.17
C ARG A 67 6.60 -0.54 9.31
N THR A 68 7.52 0.16 8.66
CA THR A 68 8.69 -0.46 8.06
C THR A 68 9.76 -0.66 9.13
N SER A 69 10.17 -1.90 9.37
CA SER A 69 11.34 -2.21 10.19
C SER A 69 12.53 -2.51 9.28
N THR A 70 13.63 -1.79 9.47
CA THR A 70 14.94 -2.16 8.94
C THR A 70 15.69 -2.92 10.03
N TYR A 71 15.55 -4.24 10.05
CA TYR A 71 16.44 -5.11 10.82
C TYR A 71 17.45 -5.75 9.87
N GLY A 72 18.66 -5.20 9.82
CA GLY A 72 19.74 -5.70 8.96
C GLY A 72 19.48 -5.47 7.45
N VAL A 73 19.71 -6.51 6.63
CA VAL A 73 19.58 -6.47 5.15
C VAL A 73 18.13 -6.70 4.68
N THR A 74 17.25 -7.18 5.57
CA THR A 74 15.85 -7.50 5.23
C THR A 74 14.92 -6.36 5.67
N ARG A 75 14.20 -5.76 4.71
CA ARG A 75 13.12 -4.81 5.02
C ARG A 75 11.85 -5.59 5.32
N GLY A 76 11.40 -5.54 6.57
CA GLY A 76 10.10 -6.08 6.98
C GLY A 76 9.05 -4.97 7.04
N VAL A 77 7.80 -5.30 6.69
CA VAL A 77 6.66 -4.40 6.91
C VAL A 77 5.71 -5.08 7.88
N THR A 78 5.30 -4.37 8.92
CA THR A 78 4.29 -4.81 9.88
C THR A 78 3.09 -3.88 9.78
N ARG A 79 1.90 -4.46 9.83
CA ARG A 79 0.62 -3.77 9.88
C ARG A 79 0.01 -3.94 11.25
N GLY A 80 0.01 -2.86 12.03
CA GLY A 80 -0.72 -2.77 13.28
C GLY A 80 -2.17 -2.39 13.01
N VAL A 81 -3.11 -3.11 13.61
CA VAL A 81 -4.54 -2.81 13.56
C VAL A 81 -5.03 -2.66 14.99
N THR A 82 -5.78 -1.59 15.25
CA THR A 82 -6.44 -1.38 16.52
C THR A 82 -7.86 -0.93 16.25
N ARG A 83 -8.83 -1.62 16.84
CA ARG A 83 -10.22 -1.20 16.89
C ARG A 83 -10.59 -1.00 18.35
N SER A 84 -11.29 0.07 18.68
CA SER A 84 -11.62 0.37 20.08
C SER A 84 -12.85 1.28 20.19
N CYS A 85 -13.39 1.38 21.41
CA CYS A 85 -14.20 2.52 21.81
C CYS A 85 -13.32 3.78 21.86
N LEU A 86 -13.86 4.93 21.47
CA LEU A 86 -13.25 6.23 21.66
C LEU A 86 -13.92 6.91 22.86
N ASP A 87 -13.42 6.61 24.07
CA ASP A 87 -13.99 7.14 25.31
C ASP A 87 -13.28 8.45 25.74
N GLU A 88 -14.02 9.35 26.41
CA GLU A 88 -13.51 10.66 26.88
C GLU A 88 -12.32 10.58 27.85
N GLU A 89 -12.05 9.41 28.45
CA GLU A 89 -10.92 9.19 29.38
C GLU A 89 -9.60 8.83 28.68
N SER A 90 -9.59 8.62 27.35
CA SER A 90 -8.35 8.39 26.60
C SER A 90 -7.53 9.69 26.51
N PRO A 91 -6.38 9.83 27.21
CA PRO A 91 -5.70 11.12 27.38
C PRO A 91 -5.07 11.70 26.11
N SER A 92 -5.18 11.01 24.98
CA SER A 92 -4.57 11.36 23.70
C SER A 92 -5.57 11.64 22.57
N LEU A 93 -6.88 11.44 22.78
CA LEU A 93 -7.90 11.56 21.73
C LEU A 93 -9.22 12.05 22.33
N ILE A 94 -9.60 13.29 22.03
CA ILE A 94 -10.92 13.83 22.38
C ILE A 94 -11.92 13.34 21.31
N PRO A 95 -13.11 12.82 21.66
CA PRO A 95 -14.10 12.33 20.68
C PRO A 95 -14.51 13.35 19.61
N SER A 96 -14.49 14.65 19.94
CA SER A 96 -14.72 15.75 18.99
C SER A 96 -13.56 16.02 18.01
N GLN A 97 -12.48 15.23 18.08
CA GLN A 97 -11.23 15.38 17.33
C GLN A 97 -10.81 14.07 16.64
N CYS A 98 -11.75 13.22 16.22
CA CYS A 98 -11.36 12.13 15.34
C CYS A 98 -11.04 12.66 13.93
N ASP A 99 -9.82 13.16 13.76
CA ASP A 99 -9.24 13.51 12.47
C ASP A 99 -9.13 12.24 11.63
N THR A 100 -10.17 12.01 10.84
CA THR A 100 -10.27 10.89 9.92
C THR A 100 -9.33 11.16 8.76
N GLY A 101 -8.52 10.17 8.41
CA GLY A 101 -7.57 10.26 7.31
C GLY A 101 -6.24 9.63 7.63
N CYS A 102 -5.33 9.77 6.68
CA CYS A 102 -4.02 9.17 6.70
C CYS A 102 -2.93 10.23 6.86
N THR A 103 -2.10 10.05 7.87
CA THR A 103 -0.98 10.95 8.14
C THR A 103 0.33 10.17 8.12
N ASN A 104 1.29 10.71 7.39
CA ASN A 104 2.66 10.22 7.41
C ASN A 104 3.36 10.89 8.59
N LEU A 105 3.60 10.13 9.66
CA LEU A 105 4.11 10.71 10.91
C LEU A 105 5.62 10.92 10.83
N PHE A 106 6.38 9.95 10.29
CA PHE A 106 7.83 10.00 10.08
C PHE A 106 8.24 9.00 8.98
N VAL A 107 9.46 9.13 8.43
CA VAL A 107 9.98 8.23 7.37
C VAL A 107 9.78 6.76 7.77
N GLY A 108 8.90 6.06 7.05
CA GLY A 108 8.61 4.64 7.27
C GLY A 108 7.43 4.33 8.18
N ARG A 109 6.69 5.34 8.67
CA ARG A 109 5.46 5.14 9.46
C ARG A 109 4.27 5.93 8.91
N LEU A 110 3.27 5.20 8.44
CA LEU A 110 1.99 5.74 7.99
C LEU A 110 0.88 5.29 8.93
N ASP A 111 0.17 6.24 9.53
CA ASP A 111 -0.93 5.97 10.45
C ASP A 111 -2.24 6.51 9.85
N CYS A 112 -3.30 5.70 9.89
CA CYS A 112 -4.62 6.07 9.41
C CYS A 112 -5.67 5.81 10.45
N ARG A 113 -6.65 6.71 10.50
CA ARG A 113 -7.70 6.72 11.49
C ARG A 113 -9.05 6.88 10.81
N GLN A 114 -10.02 6.10 11.27
CA GLN A 114 -11.42 6.21 10.90
C GLN A 114 -12.28 6.14 12.14
N CYS A 115 -13.33 6.96 12.18
CA CYS A 115 -14.31 6.95 13.25
C CYS A 115 -15.74 6.95 12.71
N CYS A 116 -16.65 6.42 13.50
CA CYS A 116 -18.07 6.35 13.16
C CYS A 116 -18.93 6.13 14.41
N ASP A 117 -20.20 6.54 14.34
CA ASP A 117 -21.11 6.63 15.50
C ASP A 117 -22.32 5.70 15.35
N SER A 118 -22.11 4.47 14.86
CA SER A 118 -23.19 3.49 14.68
C SER A 118 -22.72 2.10 15.09
N ASP A 119 -23.66 1.23 15.45
CA ASP A 119 -23.33 -0.14 15.85
C ASP A 119 -22.52 -0.84 14.77
N PHE A 120 -21.39 -1.42 15.18
CA PHE A 120 -20.48 -2.21 14.37
C PHE A 120 -19.98 -1.48 13.12
N CYS A 121 -19.98 -0.15 13.13
CA CYS A 121 -19.62 0.66 11.97
C CYS A 121 -18.11 0.57 11.64
N ASN A 122 -17.28 0.23 12.63
CA ASN A 122 -15.86 0.01 12.46
C ASN A 122 -15.57 -1.41 11.99
N ASN A 123 -16.25 -1.89 10.93
CA ASN A 123 -16.13 -3.24 10.39
C ASN A 123 -15.43 -3.33 9.03
N ALA A 124 -15.10 -2.20 8.41
CA ALA A 124 -14.42 -2.17 7.12
C ALA A 124 -13.14 -2.99 7.18
N ALA A 125 -12.91 -3.82 6.15
CA ALA A 125 -11.68 -4.59 6.04
C ALA A 125 -10.49 -3.64 5.88
N VAL A 126 -9.38 -3.94 6.56
CA VAL A 126 -8.19 -3.07 6.55
C VAL A 126 -7.63 -2.90 5.13
N ASP A 127 -7.73 -3.92 4.28
CA ASP A 127 -7.28 -3.84 2.89
C ASP A 127 -8.09 -2.83 2.07
N ASP A 128 -9.40 -2.71 2.33
CA ASP A 128 -10.25 -1.72 1.67
C ASP A 128 -9.86 -0.31 2.12
N VAL A 129 -9.60 -0.12 3.42
CA VAL A 129 -9.14 1.16 3.97
C VAL A 129 -7.79 1.56 3.39
N ILE A 130 -6.83 0.62 3.31
CA ILE A 130 -5.50 0.85 2.72
C ILE A 130 -5.62 1.26 1.25
N LYS A 131 -6.48 0.57 0.49
CA LYS A 131 -6.69 0.81 -0.93
C LYS A 131 -7.36 2.15 -1.20
N GLU A 132 -8.43 2.48 -0.48
CA GLU A 132 -9.15 3.74 -0.60
C GLU A 132 -8.23 4.93 -0.32
N ASN A 133 -7.39 4.81 0.72
CA ASN A 133 -6.48 5.87 1.14
C ASN A 133 -5.11 5.83 0.45
N ARG A 134 -4.88 4.91 -0.51
CA ARG A 134 -3.61 4.75 -1.23
C ARG A 134 -2.40 4.65 -0.29
N MET A 135 -2.57 3.95 0.83
CA MET A 135 -1.58 3.84 1.92
C MET A 135 -0.39 2.93 1.61
N GLY A 136 -0.47 2.19 0.52
CA GLY A 136 0.56 1.31 0.06
C GLY A 136 0.01 0.25 -0.88
N GLN A 137 0.91 -0.54 -1.45
CA GLN A 137 0.58 -1.53 -2.46
C GLN A 137 1.64 -2.63 -2.46
N THR A 138 1.22 -3.85 -2.77
CA THR A 138 2.15 -4.96 -2.98
C THR A 138 2.80 -4.84 -4.35
N CYS A 139 4.12 -5.03 -4.46
CA CYS A 139 4.84 -5.00 -5.72
C CYS A 139 5.69 -6.27 -5.87
N TYR A 140 5.98 -6.66 -7.11
CA TYR A 140 7.00 -7.67 -7.37
C TYR A 140 8.38 -7.12 -7.04
N GLU A 141 9.20 -7.91 -6.34
CA GLU A 141 10.58 -7.62 -6.01
C GLU A 141 11.48 -8.74 -6.55
N CYS A 142 12.26 -8.39 -7.58
CA CYS A 142 13.15 -9.33 -8.22
C CYS A 142 14.20 -8.60 -9.05
N ARG A 143 15.26 -9.32 -9.43
CA ARG A 143 16.26 -8.86 -10.38
C ARG A 143 16.66 -9.98 -11.34
N HIS A 144 16.77 -9.62 -12.61
CA HIS A 144 17.40 -10.41 -13.65
C HIS A 144 18.61 -9.64 -14.17
N SER A 145 19.76 -10.30 -14.28
CA SER A 145 20.96 -9.69 -14.87
C SER A 145 21.71 -10.73 -15.65
N GLU A 146 21.90 -10.49 -16.94
CA GLU A 146 22.83 -11.23 -17.77
C GLU A 146 24.24 -10.58 -17.73
N ILE A 147 24.37 -9.42 -17.09
CA ILE A 147 25.64 -8.70 -16.98
C ILE A 147 26.61 -9.50 -16.11
N PRO A 148 27.80 -9.86 -16.62
CA PRO A 148 28.79 -10.58 -15.84
C PRO A 148 29.08 -9.88 -14.51
N TYR A 149 29.18 -10.66 -13.43
CA TYR A 149 29.53 -10.20 -12.07
C TYR A 149 28.48 -9.40 -11.30
N ILE A 150 27.32 -9.08 -11.90
CA ILE A 150 26.16 -8.52 -11.19
C ILE A 150 25.31 -9.70 -10.69
N GLY A 151 25.69 -10.23 -9.51
CA GLY A 151 25.37 -11.58 -9.05
C GLY A 151 23.92 -11.95 -8.69
N ASN A 152 22.89 -11.49 -9.40
CA ASN A 152 21.50 -11.90 -9.19
C ASN A 152 20.80 -12.25 -10.52
N PHE A 153 20.66 -13.55 -10.78
CA PHE A 153 19.94 -14.09 -11.94
C PHE A 153 18.63 -14.75 -11.48
N ASN A 154 17.50 -14.13 -11.79
CA ASN A 154 16.18 -14.75 -11.71
C ASN A 154 15.53 -14.67 -13.11
N PRO A 155 15.37 -15.79 -13.84
CA PRO A 155 14.82 -15.79 -15.19
C PRO A 155 13.37 -15.30 -15.24
N SER A 156 12.59 -15.56 -14.19
CA SER A 156 11.18 -15.14 -14.06
C SER A 156 11.04 -13.61 -14.00
N CYS A 157 12.12 -12.89 -13.67
CA CYS A 157 12.15 -11.43 -13.54
C CYS A 157 12.56 -10.68 -14.82
N GLY A 158 12.92 -11.39 -15.90
CA GLY A 158 13.38 -10.78 -17.15
C GLY A 158 12.31 -9.94 -17.87
N LEU A 159 12.61 -9.56 -19.12
CA LEU A 159 11.66 -8.83 -19.98
C LEU A 159 10.38 -9.63 -20.25
N ALA A 160 10.55 -10.93 -20.51
CA ALA A 160 9.46 -11.89 -20.58
C ALA A 160 9.00 -12.28 -19.17
N PHE A 161 8.50 -11.30 -18.43
CA PHE A 161 8.11 -11.48 -17.04
C PHE A 161 7.08 -12.59 -16.88
N ASP A 162 7.42 -13.56 -16.03
CA ASP A 162 6.57 -14.68 -15.69
C ASP A 162 6.12 -14.59 -14.23
N PRO A 163 4.93 -14.03 -13.95
CA PRO A 163 4.40 -13.89 -12.59
C PRO A 163 4.10 -15.25 -11.92
N GLU A 164 4.03 -16.33 -12.70
CA GLU A 164 3.82 -17.70 -12.20
C GLU A 164 5.15 -18.45 -12.01
N GLY A 165 6.27 -17.80 -12.33
CA GLY A 165 7.61 -18.36 -12.20
C GLY A 165 8.01 -18.57 -10.74
N THR A 166 8.77 -19.64 -10.51
CA THR A 166 9.37 -19.90 -9.19
C THR A 166 10.39 -18.79 -8.86
N ASP A 167 10.52 -18.44 -7.57
CA ASP A 167 11.46 -17.46 -7.01
C ASP A 167 11.10 -15.96 -7.11
N LEU A 168 9.87 -15.59 -7.48
CA LEU A 168 9.42 -14.21 -7.30
C LEU A 168 9.16 -13.90 -5.81
N ARG A 169 9.61 -12.73 -5.37
CA ARG A 169 9.30 -12.17 -4.05
C ARG A 169 8.39 -10.97 -4.19
N TYR A 170 7.73 -10.65 -3.09
CA TYR A 170 6.85 -9.49 -2.98
C TYR A 170 7.36 -8.54 -1.90
N SER A 171 7.16 -7.25 -2.13
CA SER A 171 7.30 -6.24 -1.08
C SER A 171 6.01 -5.45 -0.94
N PHE A 172 5.72 -5.01 0.28
CA PHE A 172 4.73 -3.97 0.50
C PHE A 172 5.39 -2.59 0.47
N CYS A 173 4.94 -1.73 -0.44
CA CYS A 173 5.50 -0.40 -0.65
C CYS A 173 4.52 0.68 -0.16
N GLN A 174 4.99 1.65 0.62
CA GLN A 174 4.21 2.86 0.97
C GLN A 174 4.05 3.83 -0.21
N GLY A 175 4.79 3.60 -1.31
CA GLY A 175 4.83 4.45 -2.50
C GLY A 175 4.50 3.68 -3.78
N LEU A 176 5.32 3.86 -4.81
CA LEU A 176 5.08 3.28 -6.13
C LEU A 176 5.77 1.93 -6.29
N CYS A 177 5.19 1.06 -7.11
CA CYS A 177 5.93 -0.05 -7.71
C CYS A 177 6.74 0.50 -8.88
N TYR A 178 7.93 -0.04 -9.11
CA TYR A 178 8.72 0.25 -10.31
C TYR A 178 9.15 -1.00 -11.05
N SER A 179 9.44 -0.82 -12.34
CA SER A 179 10.24 -1.72 -13.16
C SER A 179 11.28 -0.88 -13.90
N ALA A 180 12.54 -1.30 -13.81
CA ALA A 180 13.69 -0.63 -14.40
C ALA A 180 14.43 -1.62 -15.31
N VAL A 181 14.83 -1.16 -16.50
CA VAL A 181 15.53 -1.99 -17.50
C VAL A 181 16.71 -1.22 -18.06
N THR A 182 17.83 -1.90 -18.26
CA THR A 182 18.95 -1.38 -19.05
C THR A 182 19.51 -2.46 -19.97
N PHE A 183 20.19 -2.01 -21.04
CA PHE A 183 20.88 -2.87 -21.98
C PHE A 183 22.31 -2.38 -22.17
N ILE A 184 23.28 -3.26 -21.99
CA ILE A 184 24.70 -2.94 -22.16
C ILE A 184 25.29 -3.98 -23.09
N GLU A 185 25.78 -3.54 -24.25
CA GLU A 185 26.43 -4.42 -25.23
C GLU A 185 25.57 -5.64 -25.63
N GLY A 186 24.23 -5.48 -25.63
CA GLY A 186 23.28 -6.54 -25.98
C GLY A 186 22.86 -7.45 -24.82
N VAL A 187 23.30 -7.14 -23.60
CA VAL A 187 23.03 -7.90 -22.37
C VAL A 187 21.99 -7.15 -21.52
N GLU A 188 20.97 -7.86 -21.02
CA GLU A 188 19.87 -7.25 -20.24
C GLU A 188 20.11 -7.23 -18.72
N ASP A 189 19.67 -6.15 -18.05
CA ASP A 189 19.47 -6.09 -16.60
C ASP A 189 18.10 -5.47 -16.29
N VAL A 190 17.28 -6.22 -15.56
CA VAL A 190 15.91 -5.87 -15.18
C VAL A 190 15.79 -5.89 -13.66
N GLN A 191 15.20 -4.85 -13.10
CA GLN A 191 14.93 -4.71 -11.67
C GLN A 191 13.49 -4.32 -11.42
N ARG A 192 12.88 -4.92 -10.40
CA ARG A 192 11.50 -4.62 -9.96
C ARG A 192 11.49 -4.46 -8.44
N GLY A 193 10.69 -3.53 -7.93
CA GLY A 193 10.53 -3.38 -6.48
C GLY A 193 9.78 -2.13 -6.07
N CYS A 194 10.06 -1.67 -4.86
CA CYS A 194 9.49 -0.45 -4.29
C CYS A 194 10.31 0.81 -4.61
N ARG A 195 9.61 1.90 -4.92
CA ARG A 195 10.20 3.26 -4.92
C ARG A 195 9.54 4.10 -3.83
N GLY A 196 10.37 4.74 -3.00
CA GLY A 196 9.90 5.67 -1.98
C GLY A 196 9.39 6.98 -2.60
N SER A 197 8.42 7.61 -1.93
CA SER A 197 7.88 8.92 -2.30
C SER A 197 8.99 9.97 -2.45
N GLY A 198 8.99 10.72 -3.56
CA GLY A 198 9.93 11.84 -3.77
C GLY A 198 11.27 11.50 -4.46
N SER A 199 11.45 10.28 -4.99
CA SER A 199 12.66 9.91 -5.74
C SER A 199 12.34 9.41 -7.16
N SER A 200 12.61 10.26 -8.16
CA SER A 200 12.66 9.99 -9.62
C SER A 200 11.53 9.16 -10.27
N CYS A 201 10.28 9.34 -9.82
CA CYS A 201 9.06 9.10 -10.59
C CYS A 201 8.10 10.22 -10.19
N ASP A 202 8.23 11.37 -10.86
CA ASP A 202 7.59 12.61 -10.40
C ASP A 202 6.08 12.53 -10.53
N TYR A 203 5.45 12.89 -9.42
CA TYR A 203 4.02 13.06 -9.21
C TYR A 203 3.35 13.79 -10.38
N ALA A 204 2.48 13.09 -11.10
CA ALA A 204 1.32 13.70 -11.75
C ALA A 204 0.26 12.65 -12.10
N ASN A 205 -0.46 12.11 -11.11
CA ASN A 205 -1.84 11.56 -11.25
C ASN A 205 -2.18 10.72 -12.51
N HIS A 206 -1.20 10.05 -13.12
CA HIS A 206 -1.39 9.26 -14.33
C HIS A 206 -1.09 7.80 -14.02
N PRO A 207 -1.94 6.85 -14.48
CA PRO A 207 -1.73 5.42 -14.24
C PRO A 207 -0.45 4.86 -14.90
N TYR A 208 0.19 5.65 -15.77
CA TYR A 208 1.49 5.36 -16.39
C TYR A 208 2.33 6.64 -16.33
N LEU A 209 3.40 6.67 -15.55
CA LEU A 209 4.34 7.79 -15.53
C LEU A 209 5.49 7.51 -16.51
N GLU A 210 5.87 8.54 -17.26
CA GLU A 210 6.82 8.52 -18.39
C GLU A 210 8.20 7.91 -18.04
N ASP A 211 8.83 7.35 -19.07
CA ASP A 211 10.19 6.81 -19.10
C ASP A 211 11.18 7.81 -18.48
N LYS A 212 11.79 7.45 -17.35
CA LYS A 212 12.89 8.23 -16.75
C LYS A 212 14.16 7.41 -16.71
N SER A 213 15.23 7.97 -17.27
CA SER A 213 16.59 7.48 -17.07
C SER A 213 17.00 7.70 -15.61
N VAL A 214 17.30 6.62 -14.89
CA VAL A 214 17.80 6.66 -13.51
C VAL A 214 19.10 5.88 -13.43
N SER A 215 20.13 6.51 -12.85
CA SER A 215 21.43 5.86 -12.67
C SER A 215 21.47 5.10 -11.34
N PHE A 216 21.65 3.78 -11.40
CA PHE A 216 21.89 2.92 -10.23
C PHE A 216 23.20 2.17 -10.41
N GLY A 217 24.12 2.32 -9.44
CA GLY A 217 25.41 1.61 -9.49
C GLY A 217 26.26 1.95 -10.71
N GLY A 218 26.06 3.13 -11.32
CA GLY A 218 26.77 3.56 -12.54
C GLY A 218 26.15 3.08 -13.85
N LEU A 219 24.99 2.41 -13.80
CA LEU A 219 24.23 2.01 -14.98
C LEU A 219 22.95 2.84 -15.10
N ASP A 220 22.63 3.27 -16.32
CA ASP A 220 21.44 4.06 -16.59
C ASP A 220 20.29 3.15 -17.01
N TYR A 221 19.19 3.21 -16.25
CA TYR A 221 17.99 2.40 -16.47
C TYR A 221 16.86 3.25 -17.03
N ASP A 222 16.11 2.70 -17.97
CA ASP A 222 14.76 3.16 -18.25
C ASP A 222 13.81 2.62 -17.17
N MET A 223 13.25 3.52 -16.37
CA MET A 223 12.41 3.18 -15.22
C MET A 223 10.98 3.65 -15.42
N LYS A 224 10.03 2.73 -15.18
CA LYS A 224 8.59 2.99 -15.14
C LYS A 224 8.05 2.77 -13.74
N CYS A 225 7.17 3.67 -13.29
CA CYS A 225 6.44 3.52 -12.03
C CYS A 225 4.93 3.43 -12.25
N CYS A 226 4.25 2.75 -11.34
CA CYS A 226 2.80 2.59 -11.40
C CYS A 226 2.18 2.54 -9.99
N LEU A 227 0.88 2.90 -9.94
CA LEU A 227 0.02 2.80 -8.77
C LEU A 227 -0.89 1.57 -8.91
N GLY A 228 -1.09 0.86 -7.81
CA GLY A 228 -1.87 -0.38 -7.72
C GLY A 228 -0.99 -1.59 -7.42
N SER A 229 -1.55 -2.55 -6.67
CA SER A 229 -0.85 -3.79 -6.33
C SER A 229 -0.49 -4.58 -7.60
N LEU A 230 0.74 -5.08 -7.65
CA LEU A 230 1.31 -5.93 -8.70
C LEU A 230 1.34 -5.28 -10.09
N CYS A 231 1.17 -3.95 -10.17
CA CYS A 231 1.15 -3.21 -11.43
C CYS A 231 2.49 -3.28 -12.20
N ASN A 232 3.59 -3.51 -11.47
CA ASN A 232 4.92 -3.71 -12.06
C ASN A 232 5.14 -5.13 -12.58
N GLY A 233 4.08 -5.93 -12.79
CA GLY A 233 4.12 -7.22 -13.48
C GLY A 233 3.79 -7.15 -14.98
N GLY A 234 3.54 -5.96 -15.54
CA GLY A 234 3.16 -5.81 -16.95
C GLY A 234 4.19 -6.45 -17.91
N ARG A 235 3.70 -7.32 -18.80
CA ARG A 235 4.46 -8.03 -19.86
C ARG A 235 5.07 -7.12 -20.94
N SER A 236 4.91 -5.80 -20.85
CA SER A 236 5.33 -4.88 -21.90
C SER A 236 5.96 -3.59 -21.34
N LEU A 237 7.26 -3.66 -21.04
CA LEU A 237 8.13 -2.55 -21.45
C LEU A 237 8.37 -2.56 -22.98
N GLY A 238 7.92 -3.61 -23.67
CA GLY A 238 8.18 -3.89 -25.09
C GLY A 238 7.33 -3.17 -26.15
N SER A 239 6.37 -2.30 -25.83
CA SER A 239 5.60 -1.61 -26.90
C SER A 239 6.41 -0.56 -27.65
N ALA A 240 7.43 0.04 -27.02
CA ALA A 240 8.39 0.91 -27.71
C ALA A 240 9.51 0.11 -28.41
N MET A 241 9.96 -0.99 -27.81
CA MET A 241 11.06 -1.81 -28.33
C MET A 241 10.67 -2.70 -29.52
N SER A 242 9.42 -3.18 -29.59
CA SER A 242 8.96 -3.96 -30.73
C SER A 242 9.02 -3.15 -32.04
N MET A 243 8.79 -1.83 -31.97
CA MET A 243 8.96 -0.95 -33.13
C MET A 243 10.42 -0.66 -33.48
N ILE A 244 11.34 -0.56 -32.51
CA ILE A 244 12.77 -0.32 -32.79
C ILE A 244 13.41 -1.54 -33.46
N VAL A 245 13.07 -2.74 -33.01
CA VAL A 245 13.55 -3.98 -33.62
C VAL A 245 12.93 -4.17 -35.01
N LEU A 246 11.61 -4.03 -35.18
CA LEU A 246 10.97 -4.13 -36.50
C LEU A 246 11.44 -3.04 -37.49
N ALA A 247 11.65 -1.80 -37.04
CA ALA A 247 12.14 -0.72 -37.89
C ALA A 247 13.59 -0.98 -38.36
N SER A 248 14.42 -1.56 -37.50
CA SER A 248 15.81 -1.92 -37.84
C SER A 248 15.86 -3.07 -38.86
N PHE A 249 14.96 -4.05 -38.75
CA PHE A 249 14.83 -5.12 -39.75
C PHE A 249 14.27 -4.58 -41.08
N LEU A 250 13.24 -3.74 -41.06
CA LEU A 250 12.68 -3.13 -42.28
C LEU A 250 13.69 -2.24 -43.03
N ALA A 251 14.52 -1.48 -42.30
CA ALA A 251 15.56 -0.64 -42.90
C ALA A 251 16.66 -1.47 -43.59
N GLN A 252 17.03 -2.62 -43.03
CA GLN A 252 18.00 -3.53 -43.66
C GLN A 252 17.42 -4.19 -44.92
N PHE A 253 16.15 -4.59 -44.90
CA PHE A 253 15.49 -5.15 -46.10
C PHE A 253 15.31 -4.13 -47.23
N LEU A 254 15.02 -2.87 -46.91
CA LEU A 254 14.93 -1.79 -47.90
C LEU A 254 16.30 -1.40 -48.50
N ALA A 255 17.39 -1.50 -47.72
CA ALA A 255 18.75 -1.26 -48.21
C ALA A 255 19.30 -2.39 -49.10
N LEU A 256 18.74 -3.60 -49.00
CA LEU A 256 19.08 -4.76 -49.85
C LEU A 256 18.22 -4.86 -51.12
N ALA A 257 17.13 -4.08 -51.21
CA ALA A 257 16.19 -4.07 -52.32
C ALA A 257 16.40 -2.90 -53.31
N LEU A 258 17.39 -2.04 -53.06
CA LEU A 258 17.89 -0.95 -53.92
C LEU A 258 19.29 -1.28 -54.44
#